data_AF-A0A3D5JAX5-F1
#
_entry.id   AF-A0A3D5JAX5-F1
#
_cell.length_a   1.000
_cell.length_b   1.000
_cell.length_c   1.000
_cell.angle_alpha   90.00
_cell.angle_beta   90.00
_cell.angle_gamma   90.00
#
_symmetry.space_group_name_H-M   'P 1'
#
loop_
_entity.id
_entity.type
_entity.pdbx_description
1 polymer ?
#
loop_
_entity_poly.entity_id
_entity_poly.type
_entity_poly.pdbx_seq_one_letter_code
_entity_poly.pdbx_strand_id
1 'polypeptide(L)'
;MSSWTPSHKNIYLRLWRLISPFKGWVLFSILCMGGYNIFSAAPAYYAKDIVDALAYGNKPELSQFFLVGFGLILIFFFKGAFHFGNNYGLGHLIQKLLARLRQDLFDHLLTLSFSFYSRSKTGDLMSRFTNDLNTFQNTLHIGVTGPFRDFPQIFLLLGLMLYRSWELSLTTLVIIPIALYFIQIFGKRNSEAVNDRQLSFSDLSTLLMETISGIRIVKAFGMEKY
;
A
#
# COMPACT_ATOMS: atom_id res chain seq x y z
N MET A 1 14.94 -13.73 30.12
CA MET A 1 14.20 -13.12 28.98
C MET A 1 14.23 -11.62 29.14
N SER A 2 15.28 -10.96 28.64
CA SER A 2 15.36 -9.50 28.62
C SER A 2 14.70 -8.98 27.34
N SER A 3 13.81 -8.03 27.51
CA SER A 3 13.04 -7.34 26.47
C SER A 3 13.97 -6.52 25.55
N TRP A 4 14.47 -7.16 24.50
CA TRP A 4 15.07 -6.47 23.36
C TRP A 4 13.96 -5.87 22.48
N THR A 5 13.40 -4.74 22.88
CA THR A 5 12.63 -3.88 21.97
C THR A 5 13.61 -2.87 21.37
N PRO A 6 14.13 -3.07 20.14
CA PRO A 6 14.99 -2.07 19.51
C PRO A 6 14.20 -0.76 19.37
N SER A 7 14.78 0.36 19.82
CA SER A 7 14.11 1.67 19.70
C SER A 7 13.74 1.95 18.24
N HIS A 8 12.48 2.31 17.98
CA HIS A 8 11.94 2.47 16.62
C HIS A 8 12.78 3.42 15.74
N LYS A 9 13.47 4.40 16.33
CA LYS A 9 14.36 5.34 15.61
C LYS A 9 15.50 4.65 14.85
N ASN A 10 16.06 3.56 15.39
CA ASN A 10 17.17 2.86 14.75
C ASN A 10 16.77 2.06 13.51
N ILE A 11 15.50 1.69 13.38
CA ILE A 11 14.98 0.92 12.24
C ILE A 11 14.92 1.81 11.00
N TYR A 12 14.36 3.02 11.12
CA TYR A 12 14.27 3.96 10.00
C TYR A 12 15.65 4.39 9.47
N LEU A 13 16.62 4.61 10.36
CA LEU A 13 18.00 4.94 9.98
C LEU A 13 18.69 3.79 9.22
N ARG A 14 18.43 2.54 9.63
CA ARG A 14 18.94 1.35 8.92
C ARG A 14 18.30 1.20 7.55
N LEU A 15 16.98 1.38 7.44
CA LEU A 15 16.26 1.38 6.16
C LEU A 15 16.77 2.48 5.23
N TRP A 16 16.99 3.69 5.75
CA TRP A 16 17.54 4.81 4.98
C TRP A 16 18.95 4.50 4.44
N ARG A 17 19.82 3.90 5.25
CA ARG A 17 21.17 3.49 4.81
C ARG A 17 21.12 2.39 3.75
N LEU A 18 20.09 1.56 3.77
CA LEU A 18 19.86 0.51 2.78
C LEU A 18 19.37 1.10 1.43
N ILE A 19 18.56 2.16 1.48
CA ILE A 19 17.98 2.87 0.33
C ILE A 19 18.94 3.93 -0.24
N SER A 20 19.87 4.47 0.56
CA SER A 20 20.79 5.54 0.16
C SER A 20 21.63 5.32 -1.11
N PRO A 21 22.02 4.11 -1.54
CA PRO A 21 22.69 3.93 -2.83
C PRO A 21 21.74 4.07 -4.04
N PHE A 22 20.42 4.02 -3.86
CA PHE A 22 19.42 4.07 -4.93
C PHE A 22 18.75 5.45 -5.09
N LYS A 23 19.35 6.52 -4.57
CA LYS A 23 18.81 7.89 -4.58
C LYS A 23 18.37 8.39 -5.97
N GLY A 24 19.07 7.98 -7.04
CA GLY A 24 18.70 8.37 -8.41
C GLY A 24 17.33 7.83 -8.81
N TRP A 25 17.03 6.58 -8.48
CA TRP A 25 15.71 5.98 -8.73
C TRP A 25 14.63 6.57 -7.83
N VAL A 26 14.96 6.89 -6.58
CA VAL A 26 14.05 7.63 -5.69
C VAL A 26 13.67 8.97 -6.32
N LEU A 27 14.66 9.76 -6.75
CA LEU A 27 14.42 11.08 -7.34
C LEU A 27 13.61 10.97 -8.63
N PHE A 28 13.93 10.03 -9.52
CA PHE A 28 13.15 9.76 -10.74
C PHE A 28 11.69 9.46 -10.41
N SER A 29 11.44 8.58 -9.45
CA SER A 29 10.08 8.24 -9.01
C SER A 29 9.35 9.44 -8.42
N ILE A 30 10.02 10.30 -7.65
CA ILE A 30 9.44 11.54 -7.09
C ILE A 30 9.07 12.51 -8.21
N LEU A 31 9.93 12.70 -9.20
CA LEU A 31 9.65 13.56 -10.36
C LEU A 31 8.45 13.04 -11.16
N CYS A 32 8.42 11.73 -11.45
CA CYS A 32 7.29 11.13 -12.14
C CYS A 32 5.99 11.25 -11.34
N MET A 33 6.06 11.14 -10.01
CA MET A 33 4.91 11.31 -9.13
C MET A 33 4.39 12.75 -9.15
N GLY A 34 5.28 13.74 -9.09
CA GLY A 34 4.89 15.15 -9.22
C GLY A 34 4.14 15.41 -10.53
N GLY A 35 4.68 14.88 -11.64
CA GLY A 35 4.00 14.93 -12.94
C GLY A 35 2.63 14.26 -12.90
N TYR A 36 2.55 13.02 -12.39
CA TYR A 36 1.29 12.30 -12.25
C TYR A 36 0.23 13.10 -11.48
N ASN A 37 0.60 13.71 -10.34
CA ASN A 37 -0.34 14.45 -9.51
C ASN A 37 -0.89 15.70 -10.22
N ILE A 38 -0.04 16.43 -10.94
CA ILE A 38 -0.43 17.60 -11.75
C ILE A 38 -1.43 17.18 -12.84
N PHE A 39 -1.08 16.17 -13.65
CA PHE A 39 -1.96 15.70 -14.73
C PHE A 39 -3.21 14.98 -14.22
N SER A 40 -3.18 14.44 -13.01
CA SER A 40 -4.36 13.84 -12.37
C SER A 40 -5.35 14.89 -11.88
N ALA A 41 -4.90 16.08 -11.48
CA ALA A 41 -5.76 17.18 -11.07
C ALA A 41 -6.22 18.08 -12.21
N ALA A 42 -5.51 18.08 -13.35
CA ALA A 42 -5.87 18.89 -14.52
C ALA A 42 -7.33 18.69 -14.97
N PRO A 43 -7.89 17.46 -15.10
CA PRO A 43 -9.29 17.30 -15.46
C PRO A 43 -10.26 17.94 -14.47
N ALA A 44 -9.96 17.91 -13.17
CA ALA A 44 -10.81 18.53 -12.15
C ALA A 44 -10.82 20.06 -12.29
N TYR A 45 -9.70 20.66 -12.70
CA TYR A 45 -9.63 22.10 -12.98
C TYR A 45 -10.43 22.47 -14.22
N TYR A 46 -10.22 21.78 -15.34
CA TYR A 46 -10.90 22.08 -16.62
C TYR A 46 -12.36 21.67 -16.65
N ALA A 47 -12.82 20.78 -15.76
CA ALA A 47 -14.19 20.29 -15.74
C ALA A 47 -15.23 21.42 -15.71
N LYS A 48 -15.04 22.44 -14.87
CA LYS A 48 -15.97 23.59 -14.83
C LYS A 48 -15.95 24.36 -16.15
N ASP A 49 -14.78 24.66 -16.68
CA ASP A 49 -14.66 25.46 -17.91
C ASP A 49 -15.29 24.73 -19.11
N ILE A 50 -15.16 23.39 -19.17
CA ILE A 50 -15.80 22.54 -20.18
C ILE A 50 -17.32 22.53 -20.01
N VAL A 51 -17.82 22.35 -18.79
CA VAL A 51 -19.26 22.32 -18.50
C VAL A 51 -19.89 23.68 -18.79
N ASP A 52 -19.27 24.77 -18.37
CA ASP A 52 -19.75 26.13 -18.61
C ASP A 52 -19.75 26.46 -20.11
N ALA A 53 -18.72 26.04 -20.85
CA ALA A 53 -18.66 26.21 -22.31
C ALA A 53 -19.75 25.41 -23.04
N LEU A 54 -20.10 24.21 -22.56
CA LEU A 54 -21.17 23.39 -23.14
C LEU A 54 -22.58 23.88 -22.75
N ALA A 55 -22.75 24.38 -21.53
CA ALA A 55 -24.04 24.77 -20.99
C ALA A 55 -24.45 26.20 -21.36
N TYR A 56 -23.50 27.14 -21.42
CA TYR A 56 -23.76 28.57 -21.62
C TYR A 56 -23.08 29.15 -22.87
N GLY A 57 -22.17 28.42 -23.53
CA GLY A 57 -21.49 28.87 -24.74
C GLY A 57 -22.41 28.87 -25.96
N ASN A 58 -22.48 29.99 -26.67
CA ASN A 58 -23.07 30.04 -28.02
C ASN A 58 -22.39 28.98 -28.89
N LYS A 59 -23.13 27.92 -29.27
CA LYS A 59 -22.76 26.83 -30.19
C LYS A 59 -21.25 26.75 -30.47
N PRO A 60 -20.47 26.02 -29.66
CA PRO A 60 -19.03 25.92 -29.87
C PRO A 60 -18.76 25.45 -31.31
N GLU A 61 -17.90 26.16 -32.02
CA GLU A 61 -17.44 25.72 -33.34
C GLU A 61 -16.84 24.32 -33.21
N LEU A 62 -17.11 23.42 -34.18
CA LEU A 62 -16.59 22.04 -34.15
C LEU A 62 -15.08 21.98 -33.88
N SER A 63 -14.32 22.97 -34.35
CA SER A 63 -12.88 23.13 -34.13
C SER A 63 -12.50 23.24 -32.65
N GLN A 64 -13.26 23.96 -31.83
CA GLN A 64 -13.01 24.12 -30.39
C GLN A 64 -13.29 22.82 -29.63
N PHE A 65 -14.30 22.05 -30.06
CA PHE A 65 -14.60 20.75 -29.46
C PHE A 65 -13.48 19.73 -29.71
N PHE A 66 -12.95 19.67 -30.94
CA PHE A 66 -11.81 18.80 -31.26
C PHE A 66 -10.55 19.19 -30.49
N LEU A 67 -10.30 20.49 -30.30
CA LEU A 67 -9.12 20.99 -29.57
C LEU A 67 -9.18 20.63 -28.08
N VAL A 68 -10.34 20.80 -27.43
CA VAL A 68 -10.55 20.38 -26.03
C VAL A 68 -10.45 18.86 -25.89
N GLY A 69 -11.06 18.10 -26.80
CA GLY A 69 -10.99 16.64 -26.82
C GLY A 69 -9.56 16.12 -26.97
N PHE A 70 -8.79 16.69 -27.90
CA PHE A 70 -7.38 16.35 -28.09
C PHE A 70 -6.52 16.74 -26.87
N GLY A 71 -6.78 17.90 -26.27
CA GLY A 71 -6.13 18.33 -25.03
C GLY A 71 -6.36 17.36 -23.86
N LEU A 72 -7.60 16.87 -23.70
CA LEU A 72 -7.91 15.84 -22.69
C LEU A 72 -7.16 14.53 -22.97
N ILE A 73 -7.14 14.06 -24.22
CA ILE A 73 -6.39 12.85 -24.59
C ILE A 73 -4.92 13.00 -24.22
N LEU A 74 -4.30 14.15 -24.52
CA LEU A 74 -2.92 14.42 -24.13
C LEU A 74 -2.73 14.43 -22.61
N ILE A 75 -3.63 15.06 -21.85
CA ILE A 75 -3.58 15.06 -20.38
C ILE A 75 -3.62 13.63 -19.83
N PHE A 76 -4.54 12.79 -20.32
CA PHE A 76 -4.64 11.40 -19.88
C PHE A 76 -3.45 10.55 -20.33
N PHE A 77 -2.91 10.81 -21.52
CA PHE A 77 -1.70 10.15 -22.01
C PHE A 77 -0.49 10.47 -21.12
N PHE A 78 -0.24 11.74 -20.83
CA PHE A 78 0.85 12.14 -19.94
C PHE A 78 0.62 11.65 -18.51
N LYS A 79 -0.61 11.72 -18.00
CA LYS A 79 -0.98 11.10 -16.71
C LYS A 79 -0.57 9.63 -16.67
N GLY A 80 -0.90 8.87 -17.71
CA GLY A 80 -0.54 7.46 -17.86
C GLY A 80 0.97 7.24 -17.93
N ALA A 81 1.68 8.03 -18.73
CA ALA A 81 3.14 7.96 -18.87
C ALA A 81 3.86 8.23 -17.54
N PHE A 82 3.46 9.27 -16.81
CA PHE A 82 4.00 9.59 -15.49
C PHE A 82 3.63 8.53 -14.45
N HIS A 83 2.42 7.98 -14.51
CA HIS A 83 2.02 6.89 -13.63
C HIS A 83 2.87 5.64 -13.86
N PHE A 84 3.09 5.27 -15.12
CA PHE A 84 3.95 4.16 -15.50
C PHE A 84 5.40 4.39 -15.05
N GLY A 85 5.96 5.57 -15.30
CA GLY A 85 7.32 5.92 -14.87
C GLY A 85 7.49 5.83 -13.35
N ASN A 86 6.51 6.32 -12.58
CA ASN A 86 6.54 6.21 -11.12
C ASN A 86 6.49 4.75 -10.65
N ASN A 87 5.55 3.95 -11.17
CA ASN A 87 5.39 2.54 -10.82
C ASN A 87 6.65 1.72 -11.18
N TYR A 88 7.20 1.95 -12.37
CA TYR A 88 8.40 1.27 -12.84
C TYR A 88 9.62 1.64 -11.99
N GLY A 89 9.84 2.94 -11.75
CA GLY A 89 10.98 3.41 -10.96
C GLY A 89 10.95 2.90 -9.52
N LEU A 90 9.79 2.95 -8.87
CA LEU A 90 9.62 2.43 -7.50
C LEU A 90 9.74 0.91 -7.47
N GLY A 91 9.12 0.22 -8.42
CA GLY A 91 9.22 -1.25 -8.53
C GLY A 91 10.67 -1.70 -8.73
N HIS A 92 11.41 -1.06 -9.62
CA HIS A 92 12.82 -1.36 -9.86
C HIS A 92 13.67 -1.12 -8.60
N LEU A 93 13.44 -0.02 -7.88
CA LEU A 93 14.11 0.30 -6.63
C LEU A 93 13.85 -0.78 -5.57
N ILE A 94 12.60 -1.17 -5.38
CA ILE A 94 12.21 -2.16 -4.38
C ILE A 94 12.83 -3.52 -4.70
N GLN A 95 12.84 -3.92 -5.97
CA GLN A 95 13.48 -5.17 -6.41
C GLN A 95 14.99 -5.17 -6.14
N LYS A 96 15.70 -4.07 -6.45
CA LYS A 96 17.12 -3.94 -6.15
C LYS A 96 17.42 -3.98 -4.66
N LEU A 97 16.58 -3.32 -3.86
CA LEU A 97 16.68 -3.35 -2.41
C LEU A 97 16.52 -4.77 -1.86
N LEU A 98 15.54 -5.50 -2.39
CA LEU A 98 15.25 -6.88 -1.98
C LEU A 98 16.36 -7.84 -2.41
N ALA A 99 16.91 -7.69 -3.60
CA ALA A 99 18.06 -8.47 -4.05
C ALA A 99 19.26 -8.28 -3.12
N ARG A 100 19.53 -7.03 -2.70
CA ARG A 100 20.60 -6.73 -1.74
C ARG A 100 20.33 -7.35 -0.37
N LEU A 101 19.10 -7.27 0.14
CA LEU A 101 18.72 -7.90 1.40
C LEU A 101 18.90 -9.43 1.37
N ARG A 102 18.51 -10.06 0.26
CA ARG A 102 18.72 -11.51 0.05
C ARG A 102 20.20 -11.85 0.09
N GLN A 103 21.04 -11.04 -0.56
CA GLN A 103 22.49 -11.24 -0.55
C GLN A 103 23.06 -11.07 0.87
N ASP A 104 22.74 -9.97 1.55
CA ASP A 104 23.25 -9.69 2.90
C ASP A 104 22.82 -10.79 3.91
N LEU A 105 21.58 -11.30 3.78
CA LEU A 105 21.09 -12.41 4.60
C LEU A 105 21.80 -13.72 4.27
N PHE A 106 22.01 -14.01 2.99
CA PHE A 106 22.72 -15.21 2.55
C PHE A 106 24.17 -15.22 3.07
N ASP A 107 24.88 -14.10 2.89
CA ASP A 107 26.25 -13.94 3.37
C ASP A 107 26.32 -14.07 4.90
N HIS A 108 25.34 -13.50 5.62
CA HIS A 108 25.27 -13.65 7.07
C HIS A 108 25.03 -15.11 7.48
N LEU A 109 24.13 -15.83 6.81
CA LEU A 109 23.88 -17.25 7.09
C LEU A 109 25.19 -18.06 6.97
N LEU A 110 25.99 -17.85 5.94
CA LEU A 110 27.26 -18.56 5.75
C LEU A 110 28.27 -18.33 6.89
N THR A 111 28.18 -17.19 7.59
CA THR A 111 29.08 -16.87 8.73
C THR A 111 28.64 -17.42 10.08
N LEU A 112 27.42 -17.98 10.18
CA LEU A 112 26.88 -18.45 11.45
C LEU A 112 27.53 -19.76 11.93
N SER A 113 27.71 -19.86 13.24
CA SER A 113 28.30 -21.05 13.87
C SER A 113 27.44 -22.31 13.69
N PHE A 114 28.08 -23.49 13.70
CA PHE A 114 27.38 -24.78 13.67
C PHE A 114 26.35 -24.94 14.81
N SER A 115 26.62 -24.33 15.97
CA SER A 115 25.72 -24.34 17.13
C SER A 115 24.39 -23.60 16.87
N PHE A 116 24.37 -22.62 15.95
CA PHE A 116 23.14 -21.98 15.48
C PHE A 116 22.30 -22.98 14.66
N TYR A 117 22.93 -23.65 13.70
CA TYR A 117 22.26 -24.63 12.84
C TYR A 117 21.74 -25.85 13.59
N SER A 118 22.41 -26.27 14.66
CA SER A 118 21.89 -27.35 15.53
C SER A 118 20.63 -26.94 16.31
N ARG A 119 20.36 -25.64 16.49
CA ARG A 119 19.20 -25.12 17.23
C ARG A 119 18.09 -24.58 16.33
N SER A 120 18.37 -24.34 15.06
CA SER A 120 17.41 -23.75 14.10
C SER A 120 16.94 -24.80 13.09
N LYS A 121 15.63 -24.88 12.86
CA LYS A 121 15.08 -25.76 11.81
C LYS A 121 15.35 -25.15 10.44
N THR A 122 15.84 -25.95 9.50
CA THR A 122 16.08 -25.52 8.11
C THR A 122 14.84 -24.92 7.46
N GLY A 123 13.65 -25.46 7.77
CA GLY A 123 12.37 -24.92 7.28
C GLY A 123 12.08 -23.49 7.76
N ASP A 124 12.43 -23.16 9.00
CA ASP A 124 12.23 -21.81 9.56
C ASP A 124 13.16 -20.80 8.88
N LEU A 125 14.41 -21.20 8.61
CA LEU A 125 15.36 -20.37 7.88
C LEU A 125 14.89 -20.11 6.45
N MET A 126 14.40 -21.16 5.77
CA MET A 126 13.87 -21.03 4.41
C MET A 126 12.63 -20.13 4.37
N SER A 127 11.71 -20.27 5.34
CA SER A 127 10.52 -19.43 5.43
C SER A 127 10.86 -17.96 5.64
N ARG A 128 11.84 -17.65 6.51
CA ARG A 128 12.34 -16.28 6.69
C ARG A 128 12.97 -15.72 5.41
N PHE A 129 13.67 -16.55 4.64
CA PHE A 129 14.31 -16.14 3.40
C PHE A 129 13.30 -15.90 2.26
N THR A 130 12.16 -16.59 2.26
CA THR A 130 11.14 -16.45 1.20
C THR A 130 9.95 -15.62 1.63
N ASN A 131 9.19 -16.08 2.62
CA ASN A 131 7.93 -15.49 3.03
C ASN A 131 8.13 -14.13 3.69
N ASP A 132 9.03 -14.01 4.68
CA ASP A 132 9.22 -12.74 5.38
C ASP A 132 9.76 -11.67 4.43
N LEU A 133 10.67 -12.04 3.52
CA LEU A 133 11.19 -11.12 2.50
C LEU A 133 10.13 -10.70 1.49
N ASN A 134 9.23 -11.61 1.08
CA ASN A 134 8.12 -11.27 0.19
C ASN A 134 7.09 -10.37 0.90
N THR A 135 6.76 -10.66 2.16
CA THR A 135 5.90 -9.79 2.98
C THR A 135 6.54 -8.42 3.12
N PHE A 136 7.83 -8.35 3.43
CA PHE A 136 8.57 -7.09 3.52
C PHE A 136 8.55 -6.31 2.21
N GLN A 137 8.75 -6.98 1.07
CA GLN A 137 8.64 -6.37 -0.26
C GLN A 137 7.24 -5.77 -0.48
N ASN A 138 6.19 -6.52 -0.16
CA ASN A 138 4.81 -6.04 -0.30
C ASN A 138 4.52 -4.85 0.63
N THR A 139 5.01 -4.90 1.88
CA THR A 139 4.90 -3.79 2.82
C THR A 139 5.61 -2.54 2.31
N LEU A 140 6.80 -2.67 1.70
CA LEU A 140 7.47 -1.53 1.07
C LEU A 140 6.67 -0.99 -0.12
N HIS A 141 6.10 -1.87 -0.96
CA HIS A 141 5.24 -1.43 -2.05
C HIS A 141 4.05 -0.63 -1.53
N ILE A 142 3.28 -1.18 -0.58
CA ILE A 142 2.07 -0.52 -0.06
C ILE A 142 2.43 0.74 0.74
N GLY A 143 3.37 0.61 1.68
CA GLY A 143 3.74 1.65 2.62
C GLY A 143 4.47 2.84 1.99
N VAL A 144 5.16 2.63 0.87
CA VAL A 144 5.84 3.70 0.14
C VAL A 144 5.00 4.21 -1.03
N THR A 145 4.40 3.34 -1.87
CA THR A 145 3.69 3.85 -3.06
C THR A 145 2.40 4.56 -2.72
N GLY A 146 1.62 4.05 -1.75
CA GLY A 146 0.31 4.61 -1.41
C GLY A 146 0.42 6.00 -0.79
N PRO A 147 0.91 6.14 0.45
CA PRO A 147 0.96 7.42 1.14
C PRO A 147 1.75 8.49 0.38
N PHE A 148 2.86 8.11 -0.23
CA PHE A 148 3.74 9.05 -0.93
C PHE A 148 3.09 9.62 -2.19
N ARG A 149 2.24 8.83 -2.87
CA ARG A 149 1.42 9.29 -4.01
C ARG A 149 0.17 10.04 -3.56
N ASP A 150 -0.54 9.49 -2.59
CA ASP A 150 -1.89 9.92 -2.25
C ASP A 150 -1.88 11.20 -1.39
N PHE A 151 -0.93 11.38 -0.47
CA PHE A 151 -0.86 12.60 0.35
C PHE A 151 -0.68 13.87 -0.50
N PRO A 152 0.34 13.96 -1.40
CA PRO A 152 0.50 15.15 -2.22
C PRO A 152 -0.71 15.40 -3.13
N GLN A 153 -1.35 14.35 -3.64
CA GLN A 153 -2.56 14.47 -4.45
C GLN A 153 -3.72 15.06 -3.64
N ILE A 154 -3.92 14.61 -2.40
CA ILE A 154 -4.93 15.15 -1.48
C ILE A 154 -4.67 16.64 -1.23
N PHE A 155 -3.44 17.03 -0.89
CA PHE A 155 -3.13 18.45 -0.66
C PHE A 155 -3.31 19.31 -1.92
N LEU A 156 -2.93 18.80 -3.08
CA LEU A 156 -3.08 19.50 -4.35
C LEU A 156 -4.54 19.70 -4.72
N LEU A 157 -5.39 18.67 -4.56
CA LEU A 157 -6.83 18.77 -4.80
C LEU A 157 -7.54 19.65 -3.77
N LEU A 158 -7.17 19.56 -2.49
CA LEU A 158 -7.70 20.45 -1.45
C LEU A 158 -7.35 21.91 -1.74
N GLY A 159 -6.11 22.20 -2.13
CA GLY A 159 -5.70 23.53 -2.56
C GLY A 159 -6.50 24.02 -3.76
N LEU A 160 -6.72 23.15 -4.75
CA LEU A 160 -7.53 23.45 -5.93
C LEU A 160 -8.99 23.77 -5.58
N MET A 161 -9.59 22.99 -4.68
CA MET A 161 -10.96 23.18 -4.21
C MET A 161 -11.10 24.53 -3.48
N LEU A 162 -10.20 24.80 -2.53
CA LEU A 162 -10.19 26.06 -1.77
C LEU A 162 -10.00 27.27 -2.67
N TYR A 163 -9.15 27.16 -3.70
CA TYR A 163 -8.95 28.20 -4.70
C TYR A 163 -10.21 28.46 -5.55
N ARG A 164 -10.96 27.42 -5.91
CA ARG A 164 -12.13 27.55 -6.80
C ARG A 164 -13.38 28.03 -6.08
N SER A 165 -13.65 27.52 -4.87
CA SER A 165 -14.76 27.97 -4.03
C SER A 165 -14.47 27.60 -2.57
N TRP A 166 -14.12 28.60 -1.77
CA TRP A 166 -13.83 28.41 -0.35
C TRP A 166 -15.08 27.99 0.46
N GLU A 167 -16.27 28.47 0.08
CA GLU A 167 -17.54 28.16 0.75
C GLU A 167 -17.95 26.68 0.61
N LEU A 168 -17.91 26.14 -0.62
CA LEU A 168 -18.21 24.72 -0.87
C LEU A 168 -17.13 23.81 -0.29
N SER A 169 -15.88 24.26 -0.30
CA SER A 169 -14.75 23.52 0.26
C SER A 169 -14.85 23.36 1.77
N LEU A 170 -15.18 24.43 2.50
CA LEU A 170 -15.39 24.36 3.96
C LEU A 170 -16.55 23.44 4.32
N THR A 171 -17.65 23.53 3.58
CA THR A 171 -18.80 22.62 3.77
C THR A 171 -18.37 21.16 3.63
N THR A 172 -17.61 20.86 2.58
CA THR A 172 -17.07 19.51 2.36
C THR A 172 -16.09 19.09 3.46
N LEU A 173 -15.24 19.99 3.92
CA LEU A 173 -14.27 19.74 4.99
C LEU A 173 -14.93 19.43 6.33
N VAL A 174 -16.15 19.91 6.57
CA VAL A 174 -16.97 19.57 7.75
C VAL A 174 -17.64 18.20 7.59
N ILE A 175 -18.04 17.83 6.38
CA ILE A 175 -18.67 16.52 6.11
C ILE A 175 -17.66 15.36 6.25
N ILE A 176 -16.41 15.57 5.82
CA ILE A 176 -15.33 14.56 5.90
C ILE A 176 -15.14 13.98 7.32
N PRO A 177 -14.93 14.76 8.40
CA PRO A 177 -14.73 14.22 9.74
C PRO A 177 -15.96 13.48 10.27
N ILE A 178 -17.17 13.90 9.88
CA ILE A 178 -18.40 13.18 10.23
C ILE A 178 -18.38 11.79 9.58
N ALA A 179 -18.06 11.71 8.28
CA ALA A 179 -17.90 10.45 7.58
C ALA A 179 -16.80 9.57 8.19
N LEU A 180 -15.64 10.15 8.50
CA LEU A 180 -14.52 9.45 9.15
C LEU A 180 -14.90 8.90 10.52
N TYR A 181 -15.67 9.65 11.31
CA TYR A 181 -16.17 9.20 12.61
C TYR A 181 -17.04 7.93 12.47
N PHE A 182 -17.99 7.93 11.52
CA PHE A 182 -18.79 6.73 11.25
C PHE A 182 -17.92 5.57 10.75
N ILE A 183 -17.01 5.82 9.82
CA ILE A 183 -16.07 4.80 9.31
C ILE A 183 -15.26 4.19 10.45
N GLN A 184 -14.80 4.98 11.43
CA GLN A 184 -14.06 4.48 12.59
C GLN A 184 -14.91 3.59 13.49
N ILE A 185 -16.16 3.97 13.74
CA ILE A 185 -17.10 3.15 14.54
C ILE A 185 -17.33 1.80 13.86
N PHE A 186 -17.72 1.82 12.58
CA PHE A 186 -17.97 0.58 11.83
C PHE A 186 -16.70 -0.23 11.64
N GLY A 187 -15.57 0.42 11.42
CA GLY A 187 -14.26 -0.20 11.28
C GLY A 187 -13.83 -0.94 12.54
N LYS A 188 -13.97 -0.30 13.72
CA LYS A 188 -13.67 -0.94 15.01
C LYS A 188 -14.55 -2.16 15.24
N ARG A 189 -15.86 -2.03 15.04
CA ARG A 189 -16.81 -3.14 15.19
C ARG A 189 -16.54 -4.29 14.22
N ASN A 190 -16.17 -3.98 12.99
CA ASN A 190 -15.77 -4.98 12.00
C ASN A 190 -14.47 -5.69 12.42
N SER A 191 -13.48 -4.95 12.93
CA SER A 191 -12.23 -5.54 13.42
C SER A 191 -12.46 -6.49 14.59
N GLU A 192 -13.32 -6.12 15.54
CA GLU A 192 -13.71 -6.97 16.67
C GLU A 192 -14.42 -8.25 16.17
N ALA A 193 -15.39 -8.12 15.27
CA ALA A 193 -16.11 -9.27 14.71
C ALA A 193 -15.20 -10.20 13.90
N VAL A 194 -14.20 -9.67 13.18
CA VAL A 194 -13.20 -10.48 12.46
C VAL A 194 -12.31 -11.23 13.45
N ASN A 195 -11.90 -10.58 14.54
CA ASN A 195 -11.11 -11.21 15.59
C ASN A 195 -11.85 -12.36 16.26
N ASP A 196 -13.13 -12.16 16.62
CA ASP A 196 -13.95 -13.21 17.24
C ASP A 196 -14.14 -14.41 16.30
N ARG A 197 -14.40 -14.17 15.01
CA ARG A 197 -14.46 -15.25 14.00
C ARG A 197 -13.14 -16.01 13.89
N GLN A 198 -12.02 -15.29 13.93
CA GLN A 198 -10.69 -15.91 13.84
C GLN A 198 -10.41 -16.80 15.06
N LEU A 199 -10.83 -16.38 16.26
CA LEU A 199 -10.73 -17.19 17.48
C LEU A 199 -11.59 -18.46 17.38
N SER A 200 -12.86 -18.36 17.00
CA SER A 200 -13.72 -19.54 16.83
C SER A 200 -13.20 -20.49 15.75
N PHE A 201 -12.65 -19.96 14.66
CA PHE A 201 -12.03 -20.79 13.61
C PHE A 201 -10.78 -21.51 14.13
N SER A 202 -10.00 -20.87 14.99
CA SER A 202 -8.84 -21.48 15.66
C SER A 202 -9.29 -22.64 16.56
N ASP A 203 -10.32 -22.45 17.37
CA ASP A 203 -10.85 -23.49 18.28
C ASP A 203 -11.37 -24.70 17.49
N LEU A 204 -12.14 -24.48 16.43
CA LEU A 204 -12.60 -25.54 15.52
C LEU A 204 -11.44 -26.28 14.86
N SER A 205 -10.41 -25.55 14.43
CA SER A 205 -9.22 -26.15 13.82
C SER A 205 -8.45 -27.02 14.81
N THR A 206 -8.31 -26.56 16.06
CA THR A 206 -7.69 -27.35 17.15
C THR A 206 -8.49 -28.62 17.43
N LEU A 207 -9.81 -28.51 17.60
CA LEU A 207 -10.69 -29.66 17.82
C LEU A 207 -10.57 -30.68 16.69
N LEU A 208 -10.55 -30.21 15.44
CA LEU A 208 -10.39 -31.07 14.27
C LEU A 208 -9.02 -31.76 14.28
N MET A 209 -7.93 -31.05 14.60
CA MET A 209 -6.60 -31.65 14.73
C MET A 209 -6.55 -32.72 15.82
N GLU A 210 -7.11 -32.44 17.00
CA GLU A 210 -7.19 -33.38 18.12
C GLU A 210 -7.99 -34.62 17.75
N THR A 211 -9.13 -34.44 17.07
CA THR A 211 -10.02 -35.53 16.64
C THR A 211 -9.36 -36.42 15.59
N ILE A 212 -8.69 -35.84 14.59
CA ILE A 212 -7.97 -36.60 13.55
C ILE A 212 -6.76 -37.31 14.14
N SER A 213 -5.97 -36.65 15.00
CA SER A 213 -4.82 -37.27 15.65
C SER A 213 -5.25 -38.40 16.60
N GLY A 214 -6.34 -38.18 17.34
CA GLY A 214 -6.97 -39.10 18.27
C GLY A 214 -7.96 -40.07 17.63
N ILE A 215 -8.02 -40.19 16.30
CA ILE A 215 -9.09 -40.94 15.62
C ILE A 215 -9.23 -42.39 16.10
N ARG A 216 -8.11 -43.02 16.50
CA ARG A 216 -8.12 -44.37 17.08
C ARG A 216 -8.86 -44.44 18.42
N ILE A 217 -8.74 -43.42 19.26
CA ILE A 217 -9.46 -43.32 20.54
C ILE A 217 -10.94 -43.10 20.26
N VAL A 218 -11.28 -42.16 19.37
CA VAL A 218 -12.67 -41.88 18.96
C VAL A 218 -13.35 -43.15 18.44
N LYS A 219 -12.66 -43.93 17.60
CA LYS A 219 -13.13 -45.23 17.08
C LYS A 219 -13.20 -46.33 18.14
N ALA A 220 -12.25 -46.40 19.06
CA ALA A 220 -12.22 -47.42 20.11
C ALA A 220 -13.38 -47.26 21.11
N PHE A 221 -13.83 -46.03 21.36
CA PHE A 221 -14.95 -45.74 22.27
C PHE A 221 -16.30 -45.55 21.55
N GLY A 222 -16.36 -45.64 20.22
CA GLY A 222 -17.60 -45.49 19.44
C GLY A 222 -18.21 -44.08 19.49
N MET A 223 -17.38 -43.05 19.62
CA MET A 223 -17.79 -41.66 19.85
C MET A 223 -17.95 -40.83 18.56
N GLU A 224 -18.16 -41.44 17.39
CA GLU A 224 -18.16 -40.70 16.13
C GLU A 224 -19.36 -39.77 15.90
N LYS A 225 -20.43 -39.95 16.68
CA LYS A 225 -21.64 -39.10 16.62
C LYS A 225 -21.60 -37.93 17.61
N TYR A 226 -20.60 -37.88 18.47
CA TYR A 226 -20.40 -36.84 19.48
C TYR A 226 -19.43 -35.79 18.93
#